data_AF-A0ABD2ESS2-F1
#
_entry.id   AF-A0ABD2ESS2-F1
#
_cell.length_a   1.000
_cell.length_b   1.000
_cell.length_c   1.000
_cell.angle_alpha   90.00
_cell.angle_beta   90.00
_cell.angle_gamma   90.00
#
_symmetry.space_group_name_H-M   'P 1'
#
loop_
_entity.id
_entity.type
_entity.pdbx_description
1 polymer ?
#
loop_
_entity_poly.entity_id
_entity_poly.type
_entity_poly.pdbx_seq_one_letter_code
_entity_poly.pdbx_strand_id
1 'polypeptide(L)'
;VSGVWYSISMASDNLTRIEENGDLRVFIRSIEHLTDGSLKFDFHFKVQGECVSVAMVCKKTEKDGEYSIAYEGENKVIISETDYRLYITFYLQNRKNGTETQVLALYDLKKSAKNTDLVHKISSTC
;
A
#
# COMPACT_ATOMS: atom_id res chain seq x y z
N VAL A 1 -10.92 0.82 8.06
CA VAL A 1 -9.52 0.96 7.63
C VAL A 1 -8.89 2.31 7.99
N SER A 2 -9.68 3.34 8.31
CA SER A 2 -9.14 4.63 8.75
C SER A 2 -8.29 4.50 10.01
N GLY A 3 -7.24 5.32 10.12
CA GLY A 3 -6.33 5.31 11.26
C GLY A 3 -4.87 5.47 10.84
N VAL A 4 -3.98 5.39 11.84
CA VAL A 4 -2.53 5.40 11.66
C VAL A 4 -2.05 3.98 11.41
N TRP A 5 -1.15 3.81 10.45
CA TRP A 5 -0.61 2.52 10.06
C TRP A 5 0.92 2.56 10.01
N TYR A 6 1.57 1.42 10.26
CA TYR A 6 3.01 1.28 10.25
C TYR A 6 3.43 0.20 9.27
N SER A 7 4.28 0.56 8.30
CA SER A 7 4.80 -0.38 7.30
C SER A 7 5.65 -1.47 7.96
N ILE A 8 5.36 -2.73 7.63
CA ILE A 8 6.10 -3.90 8.14
C ILE A 8 6.96 -4.51 7.05
N SER A 9 6.35 -4.88 5.92
CA SER A 9 7.03 -5.56 4.81
C SER A 9 6.29 -5.37 3.49
N MET A 10 7.01 -5.52 2.38
CA MET A 10 6.49 -5.47 1.01
C MET A 10 7.13 -6.56 0.17
N ALA A 11 6.40 -7.07 -0.80
CA ALA A 11 6.87 -8.02 -1.80
C ALA A 11 6.33 -7.61 -3.18
N SER A 12 7.08 -7.90 -4.24
CA SER A 12 6.70 -7.52 -5.60
C SER A 12 7.29 -8.48 -6.63
N ASP A 13 6.59 -8.63 -7.76
CA ASP A 13 7.09 -9.29 -8.96
C ASP A 13 8.19 -8.49 -9.68
N ASN A 14 8.31 -7.18 -9.38
CA ASN A 14 9.38 -6.32 -9.84
C ASN A 14 10.04 -5.58 -8.65
N LEU A 15 11.08 -6.19 -8.08
CA LEU A 15 11.76 -5.68 -6.88
C LEU A 15 12.30 -4.25 -7.03
N THR A 16 12.73 -3.85 -8.24
CA THR A 16 13.27 -2.50 -8.48
C THR A 16 12.27 -1.39 -8.14
N ARG A 17 10.96 -1.69 -8.18
CA ARG A 17 9.87 -0.75 -7.88
C ARG A 17 9.66 -0.57 -6.38
N ILE A 18 10.17 -1.47 -5.54
CA ILE A 18 10.06 -1.44 -4.07
C ILE A 18 11.41 -1.37 -3.33
N GLU A 19 12.54 -1.30 -4.05
CA GLU A 19 13.89 -1.10 -3.52
C GLU A 19 14.15 0.36 -3.08
N GLU A 20 15.35 0.67 -2.61
CA GLU A 20 15.70 2.03 -2.19
C GLU A 20 15.58 3.02 -3.37
N ASN A 21 14.63 3.96 -3.26
CA ASN A 21 14.16 4.89 -4.32
C ASN A 21 13.17 4.31 -5.34
N GLY A 22 12.69 3.08 -5.14
CA GLY A 22 11.55 2.55 -5.87
C GLY A 22 10.30 3.39 -5.58
N ASP A 23 9.58 3.77 -6.64
CA ASP A 23 8.43 4.68 -6.56
C ASP A 23 7.17 4.03 -5.98
N LEU A 24 7.12 2.69 -5.93
CA LEU A 24 6.07 1.94 -5.23
C LEU A 24 6.46 1.59 -3.78
N ARG A 25 7.65 1.97 -3.32
CA ARG A 25 8.09 1.80 -1.92
C ARG A 25 7.47 2.87 -1.02
N VAL A 26 6.20 2.68 -0.67
CA VAL A 26 5.41 3.63 0.11
C VAL A 26 5.27 3.23 1.59
N PHE A 27 5.44 4.22 2.46
CA PHE A 27 5.28 4.11 3.91
C PHE A 27 4.03 4.87 4.32
N ILE A 28 2.89 4.18 4.34
CA ILE A 28 1.62 4.76 4.80
C ILE A 28 1.78 5.26 6.24
N ARG A 29 1.33 6.49 6.48
CA ARG A 29 1.21 7.14 7.79
C ARG A 29 -0.20 7.03 8.32
N SER A 30 -1.18 7.39 7.49
CA SER A 30 -2.58 7.34 7.87
C SER A 30 -3.51 7.17 6.68
N ILE A 31 -4.68 6.62 6.97
CA ILE A 31 -5.77 6.49 6.01
C ILE A 31 -6.98 7.21 6.60
N GLU A 32 -7.63 8.01 5.77
CA GLU A 32 -8.87 8.72 6.08
C GLU A 32 -9.98 8.24 5.13
N HIS A 33 -11.18 8.05 5.65
CA HIS A 33 -12.35 7.71 4.84
C HIS A 33 -13.10 8.99 4.49
N LEU A 34 -13.34 9.21 3.20
CA LEU A 34 -14.02 10.39 2.69
C LEU A 34 -15.54 10.15 2.59
N THR A 35 -16.31 11.24 2.48
CA THR A 35 -17.78 11.17 2.40
C THR A 35 -18.29 10.48 1.14
N ASP A 36 -17.51 10.49 0.06
CA ASP A 36 -17.82 9.80 -1.21
C ASP A 36 -17.44 8.31 -1.20
N GLY A 37 -16.98 7.77 -0.06
CA GLY A 37 -16.52 6.39 0.07
C GLY A 37 -15.08 6.16 -0.41
N SER A 38 -14.41 7.18 -0.95
CA SER A 38 -12.98 7.11 -1.29
C SER A 38 -12.12 7.09 -0.03
N LEU A 39 -10.87 6.69 -0.18
CA LEU A 39 -9.87 6.76 0.88
C LEU A 39 -8.81 7.80 0.55
N LYS A 40 -8.41 8.59 1.54
CA LYS A 40 -7.24 9.46 1.43
C LYS A 40 -6.08 8.82 2.18
N PHE A 41 -5.03 8.49 1.45
CA PHE A 41 -3.81 7.91 1.96
C PHE A 41 -2.82 9.05 2.17
N ASP A 42 -2.28 9.14 3.37
CA ASP A 42 -1.11 9.95 3.65
C ASP A 42 0.07 9.01 3.83
N PHE A 43 1.13 9.19 3.05
CA PHE A 43 2.31 8.33 3.06
C PHE A 43 3.60 9.10 2.80
N HIS A 44 4.72 8.45 3.13
CA HIS A 44 6.03 8.86 2.67
C HIS A 44 6.54 7.93 1.57
N PHE A 45 7.37 8.44 0.69
CA PHE A 45 8.23 7.65 -0.19
C PHE A 45 9.55 8.37 -0.41
N LYS A 46 10.56 7.64 -0.86
CA LYS A 46 11.92 8.16 -1.00
C LYS A 46 12.20 8.52 -2.45
N VAL A 47 12.63 9.76 -2.69
CA VAL A 47 13.04 10.24 -4.02
C VAL A 47 14.43 10.84 -3.88
N GLN A 48 15.39 10.30 -4.65
CA GLN A 48 16.77 10.80 -4.66
C GLN A 48 17.41 10.94 -3.27
N GLY A 49 17.16 9.99 -2.37
CA GLY A 49 17.70 10.08 -1.00
C GLY A 49 16.78 10.79 0.01
N GLU A 50 15.84 11.61 -0.44
CA GLU A 50 14.98 12.43 0.41
C GLU A 50 13.62 11.79 0.68
N CYS A 51 13.10 11.98 1.89
CA CYS A 51 11.79 11.50 2.29
C CYS A 51 10.73 12.57 1.96
N VAL A 52 9.84 12.26 1.02
CA VAL A 52 8.77 13.16 0.59
C VAL A 52 7.44 12.69 1.14
N SER A 53 6.63 13.62 1.63
CA SER A 53 5.26 13.35 2.11
C SER A 53 4.25 13.64 1.00
N VAL A 54 3.33 12.70 0.77
CA VAL A 54 2.26 12.82 -0.22
C VAL A 54 0.93 12.41 0.40
N ALA A 55 -0.10 13.18 0.09
CA ALA A 55 -1.49 12.81 0.33
C ALA A 55 -2.16 12.50 -1.01
N MET A 56 -2.76 11.33 -1.12
CA MET A 56 -3.40 10.86 -2.34
C MET A 56 -4.80 10.34 -2.07
N VAL A 57 -5.74 10.66 -2.96
CA VAL A 57 -7.10 10.13 -2.88
C VAL A 57 -7.22 8.90 -3.78
N CYS A 58 -7.49 7.76 -3.18
CA CYS A 58 -7.80 6.49 -3.82
C CYS A 58 -9.33 6.41 -3.98
N LYS A 59 -9.83 6.51 -5.21
CA LYS A 59 -11.26 6.60 -5.52
C LYS A 59 -11.92 5.23 -5.41
N LYS A 60 -13.06 5.17 -4.73
CA LYS A 60 -13.86 3.93 -4.65
C LYS A 60 -14.23 3.44 -6.05
N THR A 61 -14.13 2.13 -6.29
CA THR A 61 -14.66 1.49 -7.50
C THR A 61 -15.97 0.77 -7.23
N GLU A 62 -16.55 0.14 -8.25
CA GLU A 62 -17.77 -0.68 -8.09
C GLU A 62 -17.52 -1.96 -7.28
N LYS A 63 -16.25 -2.37 -7.12
CA LYS A 63 -15.86 -3.54 -6.35
C LYS A 63 -15.52 -3.16 -4.92
N ASP A 64 -16.13 -3.82 -3.96
CA ASP A 64 -15.84 -3.59 -2.55
C ASP A 64 -14.37 -3.88 -2.23
N GLY A 65 -13.74 -2.97 -1.47
CA GLY A 65 -12.35 -3.08 -1.09
C GLY A 65 -11.34 -2.71 -2.20
N GLU A 66 -11.79 -2.39 -3.42
CA GLU A 66 -10.95 -1.91 -4.52
C GLU A 66 -11.06 -0.40 -4.68
N TYR A 67 -9.91 0.25 -4.87
CA TYR A 67 -9.81 1.69 -5.07
C TYR A 67 -8.87 2.00 -6.23
N SER A 68 -9.25 2.95 -7.09
CA SER A 68 -8.43 3.41 -8.20
C SER A 68 -7.55 4.60 -7.79
N ILE A 69 -6.37 4.68 -8.41
CA ILE A 69 -5.33 5.65 -8.10
C ILE A 69 -4.88 6.33 -9.39
N ALA A 70 -4.80 7.66 -9.37
CA ALA A 70 -4.30 8.45 -10.50
C ALA A 70 -2.78 8.68 -10.39
N TYR A 71 -1.97 7.66 -10.69
CA TYR A 71 -0.50 7.74 -10.64
C TYR A 71 0.13 6.96 -11.79
N GLU A 72 0.79 7.59 -12.76
CA GLU A 72 1.54 6.90 -13.83
C GLU A 72 0.87 5.63 -14.42
N GLY A 73 -0.22 5.81 -15.17
CA GLY A 73 -0.98 4.71 -15.78
C GLY A 73 -2.15 4.26 -14.92
N GLU A 74 -2.58 3.01 -15.10
CA GLU A 74 -3.74 2.44 -14.39
C GLU A 74 -3.30 1.79 -13.09
N ASN A 75 -3.79 2.30 -11.96
CA ASN A 75 -3.39 1.82 -10.65
C ASN A 75 -4.60 1.47 -9.80
N LYS A 76 -4.48 0.36 -9.08
CA LYS A 76 -5.50 -0.11 -8.14
C LYS A 76 -4.86 -0.51 -6.83
N VAL A 77 -5.49 -0.14 -5.73
CA VAL A 77 -5.21 -0.70 -4.41
C VAL A 77 -6.42 -1.48 -3.94
N ILE A 78 -6.18 -2.72 -3.54
CA ILE A 78 -7.17 -3.65 -3.04
C ILE A 78 -6.82 -3.96 -1.59
N ILE A 79 -7.81 -3.89 -0.70
CA ILE A 79 -7.69 -4.43 0.65
C ILE A 79 -7.73 -5.96 0.52
N SER A 80 -6.57 -6.61 0.55
CA SER A 80 -6.47 -8.06 0.37
C SER A 80 -6.92 -8.80 1.62
N GLU A 81 -6.51 -8.33 2.80
CA GLU A 81 -6.90 -8.92 4.07
C GLU A 81 -6.73 -7.93 5.22
N THR A 82 -7.62 -7.95 6.20
CA THR A 82 -7.47 -7.18 7.44
C THR A 82 -8.39 -7.75 8.52
N ASP A 83 -7.94 -7.70 9.77
CA ASP A 83 -8.77 -7.96 10.95
C ASP A 83 -9.32 -6.66 11.59
N TYR A 84 -9.04 -5.52 10.94
CA TYR A 84 -9.38 -4.16 11.37
C TYR A 84 -8.80 -3.73 12.73
N ARG A 85 -7.92 -4.54 13.34
CA ARG A 85 -7.46 -4.35 14.73
C ARG A 85 -5.94 -4.43 14.89
N LEU A 86 -5.30 -5.30 14.13
CA LEU A 86 -3.88 -5.54 14.18
C LEU A 86 -3.24 -5.21 12.85
N TYR A 87 -3.74 -5.75 11.75
CA TYR A 87 -3.04 -5.63 10.47
C TYR A 87 -3.96 -5.37 9.28
N ILE A 88 -3.35 -4.87 8.22
CA ILE A 88 -3.94 -4.78 6.89
C ILE A 88 -2.89 -5.12 5.85
N THR A 89 -3.30 -5.90 4.86
CA THR A 89 -2.52 -6.19 3.67
C THR A 89 -3.18 -5.54 2.48
N PHE A 90 -2.42 -4.74 1.75
CA PHE A 90 -2.84 -4.15 0.49
C PHE A 90 -2.21 -4.88 -0.69
N TYR A 91 -3.00 -5.10 -1.73
CA TYR A 91 -2.53 -5.51 -3.04
C TYR A 91 -2.60 -4.32 -4.00
N LEU A 92 -1.45 -3.90 -4.50
CA LEU A 92 -1.31 -2.81 -5.46
C LEU A 92 -1.02 -3.41 -6.83
N GLN A 93 -1.78 -2.98 -7.83
CA GLN A 93 -1.53 -3.26 -9.23
C GLN A 93 -1.23 -1.95 -9.94
N ASN A 94 -0.08 -1.87 -10.61
CA ASN A 94 0.30 -0.77 -11.48
C ASN A 94 0.45 -1.30 -12.90
N ARG A 95 -0.23 -0.68 -13.86
CA ARG A 95 -0.04 -0.95 -15.28
C ARG A 95 0.41 0.33 -15.98
N LYS A 96 1.68 0.33 -16.42
CA LYS A 96 2.33 1.46 -17.08
C LYS A 96 2.99 0.98 -18.38
N ASN A 97 2.67 1.62 -19.50
CA ASN A 97 3.29 1.34 -20.81
C ASN A 97 3.27 -0.14 -21.22
N GLY A 98 2.22 -0.88 -20.87
CA GLY A 98 2.10 -2.32 -21.15
C GLY A 98 2.81 -3.25 -20.16
N THR A 99 3.60 -2.71 -19.24
CA THR A 99 4.17 -3.45 -18.11
C THR A 99 3.21 -3.44 -16.93
N GLU A 100 2.96 -4.60 -16.35
CA GLU A 100 2.23 -4.76 -15.10
C GLU A 100 3.22 -5.01 -13.96
N THR A 101 2.98 -4.41 -12.81
CA THR A 101 3.73 -4.64 -11.57
C THR A 101 2.74 -4.80 -10.44
N GLN A 102 2.99 -5.80 -9.61
CA GLN A 102 2.14 -6.19 -8.50
C GLN A 102 2.94 -6.08 -7.21
N VAL A 103 2.32 -5.53 -6.18
CA VAL A 103 2.94 -5.35 -4.87
C VAL A 103 1.98 -5.79 -3.78
N LEU A 104 2.45 -6.65 -2.89
CA LEU A 104 1.77 -6.99 -1.64
C LEU A 104 2.46 -6.24 -0.49
N ALA A 105 1.69 -5.48 0.29
CA ALA A 105 2.23 -4.64 1.35
C ALA A 105 1.47 -4.84 2.67
N LEU A 106 2.19 -5.12 3.75
CA LEU A 106 1.64 -5.33 5.09
C LEU A 106 1.91 -4.13 5.98
N TYR A 107 0.87 -3.74 6.68
CA TYR A 107 0.89 -2.69 7.69
C TYR A 107 0.25 -3.18 9.00
N ASP A 108 0.74 -2.63 10.11
CA ASP A 108 0.23 -2.89 11.47
C ASP A 108 -0.30 -1.58 12.08
N LEU A 109 -1.30 -1.66 12.95
CA LEU A 109 -1.86 -0.52 13.70
C LEU A 109 -0.93 -0.04 14.81
N LYS A 110 -0.07 -0.92 15.32
CA LYS A 110 0.93 -0.57 16.33
C LYS A 110 2.32 -0.67 15.71
N LYS A 111 3.23 0.16 16.21
CA LYS A 111 4.65 0.01 15.96
C LYS A 111 5.14 -1.23 16.72
N SER A 112 4.83 -2.42 16.20
CA SER A 112 5.24 -3.69 16.76
C SER A 112 6.68 -4.00 16.33
N ALA A 113 7.44 -4.66 17.20
CA ALA A 113 8.64 -5.36 16.75
C ALA A 113 8.18 -6.43 15.75
N LYS A 114 8.82 -6.50 14.56
CA LYS A 114 8.47 -7.40 13.44
C LYS A 114 7.75 -8.66 13.91
N ASN A 115 6.43 -8.72 13.71
CA ASN A 115 5.69 -9.94 13.98
C ASN A 115 6.03 -10.95 12.87
N THR A 116 6.87 -11.93 13.20
CA THR A 116 7.35 -12.96 12.26
C THR A 116 6.22 -13.73 11.60
N ASP A 117 5.09 -13.94 12.28
CA ASP A 117 3.94 -14.67 11.72
C ASP A 117 3.30 -13.89 10.57
N LEU A 118 3.18 -12.56 10.71
CA LEU A 118 2.65 -11.70 9.65
C LEU A 118 3.61 -11.60 8.46
N VAL A 119 4.93 -11.63 8.71
CA VAL A 119 5.93 -11.65 7.64
C VAL A 119 5.90 -12.99 6.89
N HIS A 120 5.82 -14.12 7.60
CA HIS A 120 5.68 -15.45 6.99
C HIS A 120 4.43 -15.54 6.12
N LYS A 121 3.33 -14.92 6.56
CA LYS A 121 2.08 -14.87 5.82
C LYS A 121 2.21 -14.15 4.48
N ILE A 122 2.91 -13.01 4.43
CA ILE A 122 3.22 -12.36 3.15
C ILE A 122 4.03 -13.31 2.27
N SER A 123 5.09 -13.91 2.83
CA SER A 123 5.98 -14.78 2.07
C SER A 123 5.28 -16.02 1.51
N SER A 124 4.21 -16.51 2.12
CA SER A 124 3.39 -17.61 1.58
C SER A 124 2.33 -17.16 0.56
N THR A 125 2.07 -15.85 0.48
CA THR A 125 1.07 -15.27 -0.44
C THR A 125 1.70 -14.84 -1.77
N CYS A 126 3.01 -14.60 -1.80
CA CYS A 126 3.78 -14.23 -2.99
C CYS A 126 4.40 -15.44 -3.69
#